data_AF-K1T4J0-F1
#
_entry.id   AF-K1T4J0-F1
#
_cell.length_a   1.000
_cell.length_b   1.000
_cell.length_c   1.000
_cell.angle_alpha   90.00
_cell.angle_beta   90.00
_cell.angle_gamma   90.00
#
_symmetry.space_group_name_H-M   'P 1'
#
loop_
_entity.id
_entity.type
_entity.pdbx_description
1 polymer ?
#
loop_
_entity_poly.entity_id
_entity_poly.type
_entity_poly.pdbx_seq_one_letter_code
_entity_poly.pdbx_strand_id
1 'polypeptide(L)'
;MAGIDKDYPIVIGVSEVENRSVLEDIIATPKMAPGNYRISHYDSPEARGVDVAFMYRPDVFKLEGSAPIRTQIPSLPNFKTRDISTMWGTIDGEPFFFMVAHWPSRLGGKDASEFKRIAVGEQMRRIADSVLKVNPATKIVAMGDFNDDPTDQSMLEGLGAKPKTKELQPGDFFSPF
;
A
#
# COMPACT_ATOMS: atom_id res chain seq x y z
N MET A 1 -13.60 -21.61 -20.82
CA MET A 1 -13.12 -20.45 -20.04
C MET A 1 -13.75 -20.57 -18.66
N ALA A 2 -13.05 -21.24 -17.75
CA ALA A 2 -13.48 -21.37 -16.36
C ALA A 2 -13.26 -20.02 -15.68
N GLY A 3 -14.29 -19.54 -14.99
CA GLY A 3 -14.36 -18.20 -14.44
C GLY A 3 -13.19 -17.87 -13.52
N ILE A 4 -12.88 -16.57 -13.46
CA ILE A 4 -12.18 -15.95 -12.35
C ILE A 4 -12.81 -16.51 -11.07
N ASP A 5 -12.06 -17.35 -10.36
CA ASP A 5 -12.46 -17.88 -9.07
C ASP A 5 -12.64 -16.68 -8.12
N LYS A 6 -13.91 -16.34 -7.84
CA LYS A 6 -14.32 -15.13 -7.10
C LYS A 6 -14.05 -15.24 -5.60
N ASP A 7 -13.50 -16.36 -5.14
CA ASP A 7 -13.42 -16.67 -3.72
C ASP A 7 -12.17 -16.08 -3.05
N TYR A 8 -11.19 -15.60 -3.82
CA TYR A 8 -9.91 -15.11 -3.30
C TYR A 8 -9.50 -13.73 -3.86
N PRO A 9 -9.12 -12.77 -3.00
CA PRO A 9 -8.52 -11.51 -3.43
C PRO A 9 -7.31 -11.69 -4.36
N ILE A 10 -7.17 -10.83 -5.36
CA ILE A 10 -6.00 -10.88 -6.27
C ILE A 10 -4.74 -10.42 -5.55
N VAL A 11 -4.87 -9.38 -4.73
CA VAL A 11 -3.80 -8.75 -3.95
C VAL A 11 -4.31 -8.53 -2.53
N ILE A 12 -3.48 -8.88 -1.55
CA ILE A 12 -3.68 -8.61 -0.12
C ILE A 12 -2.45 -7.82 0.36
N GLY A 13 -2.68 -6.63 0.90
CA GLY A 13 -1.69 -5.87 1.66
C GLY A 13 -1.78 -6.21 3.14
N VAL A 14 -0.63 -6.43 3.79
CA VAL A 14 -0.54 -6.74 5.22
C VAL A 14 0.43 -5.78 5.90
N SER A 15 0.15 -5.49 7.17
CA SER A 15 0.96 -4.65 8.05
C SER A 15 1.34 -5.44 9.30
N GLU A 16 2.34 -4.96 10.05
CA GLU A 16 2.85 -5.63 11.27
C GLU A 16 3.42 -7.03 10.99
N VAL A 17 4.10 -7.18 9.86
CA VAL A 17 4.73 -8.44 9.45
C VAL A 17 6.08 -8.59 10.14
N GLU A 18 6.23 -9.59 11.01
CA GLU A 18 7.51 -9.85 11.69
C GLU A 18 8.61 -10.34 10.73
N ASN A 19 8.25 -11.23 9.80
CA ASN A 19 9.19 -11.79 8.82
C ASN A 19 8.45 -12.56 7.72
N ARG A 20 9.19 -12.94 6.67
CA ARG A 20 8.66 -13.71 5.54
C ARG A 20 8.11 -15.08 5.93
N SER A 21 8.71 -15.79 6.89
CA SER A 21 8.23 -17.14 7.28
C SER A 21 6.81 -17.12 7.85
N VAL A 22 6.44 -16.07 8.60
CA VAL A 22 5.05 -15.91 9.06
C VAL A 22 4.07 -15.82 7.89
N LEU A 23 4.44 -15.11 6.81
CA LEU A 23 3.61 -15.03 5.62
C LEU A 23 3.54 -16.37 4.87
N GLU A 24 4.66 -17.09 4.80
CA GLU A 24 4.73 -18.44 4.20
C GLU A 24 3.79 -19.41 4.94
N ASP A 25 3.75 -19.36 6.27
CA ASP A 25 2.83 -20.15 7.09
C ASP A 25 1.36 -19.76 6.84
N ILE A 26 1.06 -18.45 6.73
CA ILE A 26 -0.30 -17.95 6.46
C ILE A 26 -0.81 -18.47 5.10
N ILE A 27 -0.02 -18.33 4.03
CA ILE A 27 -0.44 -18.77 2.69
C ILE A 27 -0.53 -20.29 2.56
N ALA A 28 0.15 -21.04 3.44
CA ALA A 28 0.08 -22.49 3.50
C ALA A 28 -1.15 -23.03 4.27
N THR A 29 -1.89 -22.18 4.99
CA THR A 29 -3.08 -22.62 5.73
C THR A 29 -4.16 -23.18 4.80
N PRO A 30 -4.98 -24.17 5.23
CA PRO A 30 -5.97 -24.81 4.35
C PRO A 30 -6.96 -23.87 3.67
N LYS A 31 -7.28 -22.72 4.29
CA LYS A 31 -8.17 -21.72 3.70
C LYS A 31 -7.48 -20.87 2.64
N MET A 32 -6.18 -20.62 2.76
CA MET A 32 -5.41 -19.73 1.87
C MET A 32 -4.69 -20.49 0.75
N ALA A 33 -4.29 -21.73 1.00
CA ALA A 33 -3.52 -22.55 0.08
C ALA A 33 -4.13 -22.67 -1.34
N PRO A 34 -5.46 -22.82 -1.50
CA PRO A 34 -6.08 -22.85 -2.83
C PRO A 34 -5.88 -21.55 -3.64
N GLY A 35 -5.69 -20.42 -2.96
CA GLY A 35 -5.43 -19.12 -3.58
C GLY A 35 -4.06 -18.99 -4.23
N ASN A 36 -3.12 -19.94 -3.99
CA ASN A 36 -1.79 -19.98 -4.62
C ASN A 36 -1.01 -18.65 -4.52
N TYR A 37 -1.07 -18.01 -3.36
CA TYR A 37 -0.42 -16.71 -3.15
C TYR A 37 1.12 -16.78 -3.24
N ARG A 38 1.71 -15.68 -3.68
CA ARG A 38 3.15 -15.38 -3.62
C ARG A 38 3.38 -14.12 -2.80
N ILE A 39 4.58 -14.00 -2.24
CA ILE A 39 4.91 -12.97 -1.25
C ILE A 39 5.91 -11.98 -1.83
N SER A 40 5.63 -10.68 -1.68
CA SER A 40 6.59 -9.59 -1.86
C SER A 40 6.80 -8.91 -0.50
N HIS A 41 7.99 -9.07 0.06
CA HIS A 41 8.36 -8.62 1.41
C HIS A 41 9.79 -8.08 1.42
N TYR A 42 10.00 -7.01 2.19
CA TYR A 42 11.29 -6.35 2.35
C TYR A 42 11.43 -5.90 3.80
N ASP A 43 12.61 -6.12 4.38
CA ASP A 43 12.94 -5.58 5.70
C ASP A 43 13.06 -4.05 5.62
N SER A 44 12.49 -3.35 6.59
CA SER A 44 12.51 -1.89 6.69
C SER A 44 13.38 -1.43 7.89
N PRO A 45 13.68 -0.13 8.03
CA PRO A 45 14.52 0.37 9.12
C PRO A 45 13.75 0.48 10.45
N GLU A 46 12.49 0.01 10.52
CA GLU A 46 11.65 0.12 11.72
C GLU A 46 12.25 -0.66 12.90
N ALA A 47 12.32 -0.01 14.06
CA ALA A 47 13.15 -0.47 15.18
C ALA A 47 12.66 -1.76 15.86
N ARG A 48 11.38 -2.11 15.72
CA ARG A 48 10.80 -3.36 16.24
C ARG A 48 10.94 -4.51 15.24
N GLY A 49 11.38 -4.25 14.01
CA GLY A 49 11.56 -5.27 12.98
C GLY A 49 10.22 -5.77 12.41
N VAL A 50 9.23 -4.89 12.30
CA VAL A 50 7.91 -5.22 11.73
C VAL A 50 7.63 -4.39 10.49
N ASP A 51 7.24 -5.08 9.42
CA ASP A 51 7.18 -4.55 8.07
C ASP A 51 5.76 -4.57 7.49
N VAL A 52 5.67 -4.18 6.23
CA VAL A 52 4.50 -4.34 5.37
C VAL A 52 4.83 -5.27 4.22
N ALA A 53 3.84 -5.99 3.72
CA ALA A 53 4.05 -6.94 2.62
C ALA A 53 2.83 -7.02 1.71
N PHE A 54 3.05 -7.65 0.56
CA PHE A 54 1.98 -8.13 -0.30
C PHE A 54 1.95 -9.65 -0.34
N MET A 55 0.74 -10.19 -0.36
CA MET A 55 0.44 -11.52 -0.89
C MET A 55 -0.38 -11.34 -2.16
N TYR A 56 0.03 -11.95 -3.27
CA TYR A 56 -0.63 -11.79 -4.57
C TYR A 56 -0.82 -13.11 -5.31
N ARG A 57 -1.85 -13.20 -6.15
CA ARG A 57 -2.16 -14.33 -7.01
C ARG A 57 -1.39 -14.25 -8.34
N PRO A 58 -0.33 -15.04 -8.59
CA PRO A 58 0.48 -14.95 -9.80
C PRO A 58 -0.26 -15.46 -11.06
N ASP A 59 -1.31 -16.25 -10.89
CA ASP A 59 -2.19 -16.70 -11.95
C ASP A 59 -3.06 -15.55 -12.51
N VAL A 60 -3.33 -14.51 -11.70
CA VAL A 60 -4.13 -13.34 -12.08
C VAL A 60 -3.28 -12.08 -12.26
N PHE A 61 -2.51 -11.69 -11.25
CA PHE A 61 -1.61 -10.53 -11.31
C PHE A 61 -0.24 -10.94 -11.85
N LYS A 62 0.10 -10.46 -13.04
CA LYS A 62 1.39 -10.68 -13.70
C LYS A 62 2.36 -9.62 -13.21
N LEU A 63 3.11 -9.96 -12.15
CA LEU A 63 4.12 -9.10 -11.57
C LEU A 63 5.23 -8.78 -12.58
N GLU A 64 5.49 -7.49 -12.77
CA GLU A 64 6.60 -6.97 -13.60
C GLU A 64 7.76 -6.48 -12.72
N GLY A 65 7.45 -5.96 -11.53
CA GLY A 65 8.47 -5.62 -10.55
C GLY A 65 7.89 -5.18 -9.21
N SER A 66 8.78 -5.03 -8.23
CA SER A 66 8.46 -4.55 -6.89
C SER A 66 9.67 -3.86 -6.29
N ALA A 67 9.44 -2.93 -5.38
CA ALA A 67 10.49 -2.24 -4.65
C ALA A 67 9.95 -1.62 -3.35
N PRO A 68 10.75 -1.60 -2.27
CA PRO A 68 10.46 -0.75 -1.12
C PRO A 68 10.89 0.69 -1.44
N ILE A 69 10.09 1.66 -1.00
CA ILE A 69 10.42 3.08 -1.04
C ILE A 69 10.59 3.56 0.40
N ARG A 70 11.79 4.07 0.71
CA ARG A 70 12.10 4.58 2.05
C ARG A 70 11.15 5.70 2.43
N THR A 71 10.43 5.51 3.54
CA THR A 71 9.59 6.56 4.11
C THR A 71 10.48 7.70 4.60
N GLN A 72 10.17 8.92 4.19
CA GLN A 72 10.93 10.12 4.52
C GLN A 72 10.01 11.17 5.12
N ILE A 73 10.34 11.64 6.32
CA ILE A 73 9.68 12.77 6.96
C ILE A 73 10.62 13.96 6.86
N PRO A 74 10.34 14.98 6.02
CA PRO A 74 11.29 16.06 5.76
C PRO A 74 11.78 16.78 7.02
N SER A 75 10.91 16.97 8.01
CA SER A 75 11.25 17.59 9.29
C SER A 75 12.03 16.69 10.25
N LEU A 76 12.13 15.38 9.96
CA LEU A 76 12.80 14.38 10.79
C LEU A 76 13.67 13.44 9.92
N PRO A 77 14.82 13.92 9.41
CA PRO A 77 15.62 13.17 8.43
C PRO A 77 16.16 11.82 8.93
N ASN A 78 16.28 11.65 10.25
CA ASN A 78 16.73 10.40 10.89
C ASN A 78 15.58 9.54 11.42
N PHE A 79 14.33 9.89 11.12
CA PHE A 79 13.18 9.12 11.58
C PHE A 79 13.15 7.76 10.88
N LYS A 80 13.20 6.70 11.68
CA LYS A 80 13.11 5.33 11.21
C LYS A 80 11.68 4.82 11.37
N THR A 81 11.09 4.37 10.27
CA THR A 81 9.75 3.79 10.24
C THR A 81 9.65 2.82 9.07
N ARG A 82 8.49 2.15 8.93
CA ARG A 82 8.29 1.19 7.84
C ARG A 82 8.41 1.88 6.49
N ASP A 83 8.95 1.15 5.52
CA ASP A 83 9.01 1.58 4.13
C ASP A 83 7.64 1.42 3.46
N ILE A 84 7.39 2.17 2.40
CA ILE A 84 6.23 1.99 1.53
C ILE A 84 6.61 0.88 0.54
N SER A 85 6.01 -0.31 0.69
CA SER A 85 6.28 -1.41 -0.25
C SER A 85 5.42 -1.23 -1.50
N THR A 86 6.03 -1.39 -2.67
CA THR A 86 5.37 -1.21 -3.97
C THR A 86 5.51 -2.44 -4.85
N MET A 87 4.50 -2.69 -5.68
CA MET A 87 4.56 -3.69 -6.74
C MET A 87 3.75 -3.24 -7.95
N TRP A 88 4.18 -3.59 -9.15
CA TRP A 88 3.52 -3.23 -10.39
C TRP A 88 3.54 -4.38 -11.39
N GLY A 89 2.57 -4.34 -12.29
CA GLY A 89 2.34 -5.38 -13.27
C GLY A 89 0.97 -5.24 -13.91
N THR A 90 0.44 -6.34 -14.43
CA THR A 90 -0.84 -6.33 -15.14
C THR A 90 -1.88 -7.29 -14.56
N ILE A 91 -3.15 -6.89 -14.63
CA ILE A 91 -4.33 -7.72 -14.40
C ILE A 91 -5.18 -7.62 -15.65
N ASP A 92 -5.48 -8.74 -16.30
CA ASP A 92 -6.22 -8.80 -17.58
C ASP A 92 -5.65 -7.83 -18.66
N GLY A 93 -4.32 -7.66 -18.67
CA GLY A 93 -3.62 -6.76 -19.58
C GLY A 93 -3.65 -5.28 -19.21
N GLU A 94 -4.38 -4.90 -18.16
CA GLU A 94 -4.41 -3.52 -17.66
C GLU A 94 -3.28 -3.27 -16.65
N PRO A 95 -2.58 -2.13 -16.72
CA PRO A 95 -1.49 -1.80 -15.81
C PRO A 95 -2.01 -1.41 -14.42
N PHE A 96 -1.44 -2.02 -13.39
CA PHE A 96 -1.69 -1.72 -11.99
C PHE A 96 -0.40 -1.38 -11.24
N PHE A 97 -0.50 -0.43 -10.31
CA PHE A 97 0.54 -0.08 -9.35
C PHE A 97 -0.04 -0.11 -7.94
N PHE A 98 0.51 -0.97 -7.09
CA PHE A 98 0.08 -1.14 -5.71
C PHE A 98 1.09 -0.53 -4.75
N MET A 99 0.59 0.13 -3.72
CA MET A 99 1.37 0.59 -2.56
C MET A 99 0.74 0.05 -1.28
N VAL A 100 1.54 -0.54 -0.41
CA VAL A 100 1.14 -0.88 0.95
C VAL A 100 2.02 -0.13 1.94
N ALA A 101 1.40 0.49 2.94
CA ALA A 101 2.10 1.25 3.96
C ALA A 101 1.45 1.08 5.34
N HIS A 102 2.26 1.22 6.39
CA HIS A 102 1.79 1.35 7.76
C HIS A 102 2.31 2.68 8.31
N TRP A 103 1.44 3.69 8.30
CA TRP A 103 1.80 5.06 8.65
C TRP A 103 2.13 5.20 10.15
N PRO A 104 2.89 6.24 10.54
CA PRO A 104 3.22 6.49 11.94
C PRO A 104 1.98 6.56 12.84
N SER A 105 2.00 5.81 13.93
CA SER A 105 0.88 5.73 14.87
C SER A 105 0.59 7.06 15.56
N ARG A 106 -0.61 7.17 16.15
CA ARG A 106 -1.07 8.33 16.94
C ARG A 106 -0.42 8.43 18.35
N LEU A 107 0.79 7.89 18.54
CA LEU A 107 1.48 7.88 19.83
C LEU A 107 1.76 9.31 20.33
N GLY A 108 1.36 9.61 21.56
CA GLY A 108 1.46 10.96 22.13
C GLY A 108 0.30 11.89 21.75
N GLY A 109 -0.73 11.36 21.07
CA GLY A 109 -1.88 12.11 20.58
C GLY A 109 -1.82 12.36 19.07
N LYS A 110 -2.99 12.67 18.50
CA LYS A 110 -3.13 12.93 17.06
C LYS A 110 -2.26 14.12 16.63
N ASP A 111 -2.41 15.26 17.30
CA ASP A 111 -1.72 16.52 16.97
C ASP A 111 -0.20 16.39 17.01
N ALA A 112 0.34 15.61 17.96
CA ALA A 112 1.78 15.41 18.12
C ALA A 112 2.41 14.57 16.98
N SER A 113 1.61 13.85 16.21
CA SER A 113 2.06 12.87 15.21
C SER A 113 1.50 13.11 13.81
N GLU A 114 0.48 13.96 13.66
CA GLU A 114 -0.23 14.19 12.39
C GLU A 114 0.68 14.64 11.26
N PHE A 115 1.62 15.56 11.52
CA PHE A 115 2.57 16.02 10.50
C PHE A 115 3.40 14.87 9.89
N LYS A 116 3.63 13.79 10.65
CA LYS A 116 4.33 12.60 10.16
C LYS A 116 3.46 11.87 9.14
N ARG A 117 2.17 11.68 9.44
CA ARG A 117 1.21 11.03 8.54
C ARG A 117 0.94 11.86 7.29
N ILE A 118 0.81 13.18 7.43
CA ILE A 118 0.73 14.10 6.27
C ILE A 118 1.94 13.91 5.36
N ALA A 119 3.17 13.90 5.91
CA ALA A 119 4.38 13.70 5.11
C ALA A 119 4.40 12.36 4.35
N VAL A 120 3.92 11.27 4.98
CA VAL A 120 3.81 9.97 4.30
C VAL A 120 2.73 10.00 3.22
N GLY A 121 1.56 10.58 3.50
CA GLY A 121 0.49 10.76 2.51
C GLY A 121 0.97 11.53 1.28
N GLU A 122 1.67 12.66 1.48
CA GLU A 122 2.27 13.43 0.39
C GLU A 122 3.33 12.63 -0.38
N GLN A 123 4.11 11.80 0.31
CA GLN A 123 5.10 10.94 -0.34
C GLN A 123 4.41 9.91 -1.24
N MET A 124 3.36 9.26 -0.76
CA MET A 124 2.54 8.34 -1.55
C MET A 124 1.89 9.04 -2.75
N ARG A 125 1.40 10.28 -2.58
CA ARG A 125 0.88 11.09 -3.68
C ARG A 125 1.95 11.35 -4.74
N ARG A 126 3.15 11.78 -4.34
CA ARG A 126 4.27 12.02 -5.27
C ARG A 126 4.69 10.76 -6.04
N ILE A 127 4.67 9.60 -5.37
CA ILE A 127 4.93 8.30 -6.01
C ILE A 127 3.86 8.05 -7.09
N ALA A 128 2.59 8.20 -6.73
CA ALA A 128 1.47 8.00 -7.65
C ALA A 128 1.54 8.95 -8.86
N ASP A 129 1.83 10.23 -8.64
CA ASP A 129 2.00 11.22 -9.70
C ASP A 129 3.14 10.87 -10.65
N SER A 130 4.25 10.36 -10.13
CA SER A 130 5.37 9.90 -10.96
C SER A 130 4.96 8.73 -11.85
N VAL A 131 4.17 7.78 -11.34
CA VAL A 131 3.68 6.63 -12.09
C VAL A 131 2.70 7.08 -13.18
N LEU A 132 1.72 7.92 -12.84
CA LEU A 132 0.73 8.44 -13.77
C LEU A 132 1.35 9.34 -14.85
N LYS A 133 2.42 10.05 -14.53
CA LYS A 133 3.19 10.84 -15.52
C LYS A 133 3.82 9.96 -16.59
N VAL A 134 4.28 8.75 -16.22
CA VAL A 134 4.86 7.80 -17.18
C VAL A 134 3.76 7.10 -17.98
N ASN A 135 2.70 6.64 -17.31
CA ASN A 135 1.55 6.02 -17.96
C ASN A 135 0.24 6.42 -17.28
N PRO A 136 -0.52 7.37 -17.86
CA PRO A 136 -1.78 7.85 -17.30
C PRO A 136 -2.89 6.78 -17.18
N ALA A 137 -2.75 5.65 -17.87
CA ALA A 137 -3.72 4.54 -17.81
C ALA A 137 -3.49 3.61 -16.60
N THR A 138 -2.39 3.79 -15.85
CA THR A 138 -2.06 2.95 -14.70
C THR A 138 -3.07 3.13 -13.59
N LYS A 139 -3.68 2.03 -13.15
CA LYS A 139 -4.57 2.01 -11.99
C LYS A 139 -3.74 1.92 -10.73
N ILE A 140 -3.91 2.89 -9.83
CA ILE A 140 -3.12 2.95 -8.59
C ILE A 140 -3.99 2.56 -7.41
N VAL A 141 -3.50 1.62 -6.59
CA VAL A 141 -4.16 1.18 -5.36
C VAL A 141 -3.21 1.44 -4.19
N ALA A 142 -3.56 2.39 -3.34
CA ALA A 142 -2.91 2.64 -2.07
C ALA A 142 -3.69 1.92 -0.95
N MET A 143 -3.01 1.11 -0.14
CA MET A 143 -3.64 0.32 0.93
C MET A 143 -2.74 0.20 2.16
N GLY A 144 -3.29 -0.35 3.24
CA GLY A 144 -2.57 -0.64 4.49
C GLY A 144 -3.20 0.05 5.69
N ASP A 145 -2.43 0.17 6.78
CA ASP A 145 -2.84 0.86 8.00
C ASP A 145 -2.34 2.31 7.97
N PHE A 146 -3.23 3.25 7.67
CA PHE A 146 -2.88 4.67 7.59
C PHE A 146 -2.91 5.36 8.95
N ASN A 147 -3.32 4.69 10.04
CA ASN A 147 -3.42 5.27 11.38
C ASN A 147 -4.19 6.62 11.43
N ASP A 148 -5.06 6.87 10.44
CA ASP A 148 -5.91 8.06 10.34
C ASP A 148 -7.27 7.74 9.71
N ASP A 149 -8.20 8.65 9.93
CA ASP A 149 -9.57 8.55 9.40
C ASP A 149 -9.62 9.16 7.97
N PRO A 150 -10.53 8.71 7.09
CA PRO A 150 -10.63 9.22 5.71
C PRO A 150 -10.84 10.75 5.59
N THR A 151 -11.28 11.41 6.66
CA THR A 151 -11.48 12.87 6.74
C THR A 151 -10.30 13.65 7.30
N ASP A 152 -9.22 12.97 7.69
CA ASP A 152 -8.06 13.65 8.27
C ASP A 152 -7.18 14.30 7.22
N GLN A 153 -6.41 15.32 7.62
CA GLN A 153 -5.57 16.09 6.69
C GLN A 153 -4.55 15.22 5.96
N SER A 154 -4.03 14.19 6.61
CA SER A 154 -3.12 13.23 5.97
C SER A 154 -3.75 12.52 4.77
N MET A 155 -5.05 12.26 4.82
CA MET A 155 -5.83 11.63 3.75
C MET A 155 -6.30 12.65 2.71
N LEU A 156 -6.94 13.73 3.16
CA LEU A 156 -7.57 14.72 2.28
C LEU A 156 -6.55 15.63 1.57
N GLU A 157 -5.51 16.07 2.28
CA GLU A 157 -4.51 17.01 1.79
C GLU A 157 -3.20 16.30 1.45
N GLY A 158 -2.71 15.43 2.34
CA GLY A 158 -1.45 14.71 2.14
C GLY A 158 -1.53 13.75 0.96
N LEU A 159 -2.39 12.74 1.04
CA LEU A 159 -2.61 11.80 -0.07
C LEU A 159 -3.44 12.43 -1.20
N GLY A 160 -4.23 13.46 -0.91
CA GLY A 160 -5.13 14.09 -1.89
C GLY A 160 -6.34 13.21 -2.23
N ALA A 161 -6.79 12.38 -1.29
CA ALA A 161 -7.93 11.50 -1.48
C ALA A 161 -9.26 12.24 -1.29
N LYS A 162 -10.26 11.91 -2.10
CA LYS A 162 -11.58 12.52 -2.05
C LYS A 162 -12.63 11.51 -1.58
N PRO A 163 -13.57 11.91 -0.70
CA PRO A 163 -14.60 11.03 -0.16
C PRO A 163 -15.81 10.85 -1.07
N LYS A 164 -16.00 11.75 -2.05
CA LYS A 164 -17.17 11.73 -2.93
C LYS A 164 -16.78 11.47 -4.37
N THR A 165 -17.38 10.44 -4.95
CA THR A 165 -17.15 10.05 -6.35
C THR A 165 -17.44 11.17 -7.36
N LYS A 166 -18.43 12.02 -7.07
CA LYS A 166 -18.78 13.18 -7.92
C LYS A 166 -17.72 14.30 -7.96
N GLU A 167 -16.77 14.30 -7.02
CA GLU A 167 -15.70 15.30 -6.93
C GLU A 167 -14.39 14.80 -7.56
N LEU A 168 -14.36 13.54 -8.02
CA LEU A 168 -13.19 12.91 -8.61
C LEU A 168 -12.93 13.42 -10.03
N GLN A 169 -11.64 13.63 -10.30
CA GLN A 169 -11.06 13.87 -11.61
C GLN A 169 -10.08 12.73 -11.92
N PRO A 170 -9.71 12.52 -13.20
CA PRO A 170 -8.67 11.55 -13.55
C PRO A 170 -7.38 11.79 -12.75
N GLY A 171 -6.87 10.74 -12.10
CA GLY A 171 -5.68 10.80 -11.26
C GLY A 171 -5.93 11.14 -9.78
N ASP A 172 -7.18 11.38 -9.38
CA ASP A 172 -7.53 11.50 -7.95
C ASP A 172 -7.59 10.14 -7.25
N PHE A 173 -7.20 10.13 -5.98
CA PHE A 173 -7.51 9.02 -5.09
C PHE A 173 -8.95 9.13 -4.59
N PHE A 174 -9.63 7.99 -4.54
CA PHE A 174 -10.92 7.85 -3.86
C PHE A 174 -10.72 7.14 -2.53
N SER A 175 -11.26 7.72 -1.45
CA SER A 175 -11.26 7.10 -0.12
C SER A 175 -12.67 7.23 0.48
N PRO A 176 -13.50 6.17 0.46
CA PRO A 176 -14.86 6.24 0.99
C PRO A 176 -14.89 6.45 2.50
N PHE A 177 -15.98 7.05 2.98
CA PHE A 177 -16.33 7.17 4.40
C PHE A 177 -17.33 6.08 4.78
#